data_AF-A0A2X3JBZ3-F1
#
_entry.id   AF-A0A2X3JBZ3-F1
#
_cell.length_a   1.000
_cell.length_b   1.000
_cell.length_c   1.000
_cell.angle_alpha   90.00
_cell.angle_beta   90.00
_cell.angle_gamma   90.00
#
_symmetry.space_group_name_H-M   'P 1'
#
loop_
_entity.id
_entity.type
_entity.pdbx_description
1 polymer ?
#
loop_
_entity_poly.entity_id
_entity_poly.type
_entity_poly.pdbx_seq_one_letter_code
_entity_poly.pdbx_strand_id
1 'polypeptide(L)'
;MLIIDLYLDSGTGKRENQRFTKSDVFLRDQVTVLENYVEIEKLTKEFQTHQRVIESKLAEEGAGEGEMIEEIQNAVSKTYEFRLKLIKLHAKLIEKIFNHQFSVEEFIDGVGVDYQEVCESIYMKVLGGQSEDEKK
;
A
#
# COMPACT_ATOMS: atom_id res chain seq x y z
N MET A 1 10.47 -18.85 -2.70
CA MET A 1 9.20 -19.07 -1.98
C MET A 1 8.78 -17.79 -1.27
N LEU A 2 7.57 -17.31 -1.56
CA LEU A 2 6.92 -16.21 -0.84
C LEU A 2 5.97 -16.79 0.21
N ILE A 3 5.92 -16.15 1.37
CA ILE A 3 5.05 -16.49 2.49
C ILE A 3 4.43 -15.20 2.98
N ILE A 4 3.14 -15.24 3.29
CA ILE A 4 2.42 -14.19 4.00
C ILE A 4 1.52 -14.83 5.05
N ASP A 5 1.52 -14.25 6.25
CA ASP A 5 0.60 -14.61 7.34
C ASP A 5 -0.41 -13.48 7.48
N LEU A 6 -1.71 -13.78 7.39
CA LEU A 6 -2.81 -12.83 7.50
C LEU A 6 -3.66 -13.15 8.73
N TYR A 7 -3.95 -12.14 9.56
CA TYR A 7 -4.78 -12.31 10.75
C TYR A 7 -6.25 -12.02 10.44
N LEU A 8 -6.99 -13.04 10.01
CA LEU A 8 -8.34 -12.92 9.43
C LEU A 8 -9.42 -13.47 10.36
N ASP A 9 -10.67 -12.99 10.21
CA ASP A 9 -11.82 -13.63 10.87
C ASP A 9 -12.03 -15.05 10.32
N SER A 10 -12.08 -16.03 11.23
CA SER A 10 -12.37 -17.44 10.94
C SER A 10 -13.83 -17.71 10.54
N GLY A 11 -14.70 -16.69 10.55
CA GLY A 11 -16.14 -16.81 10.36
C GLY A 11 -16.88 -17.21 11.64
N THR A 12 -16.17 -17.39 12.74
CA THR A 12 -16.72 -17.69 14.07
C THR A 12 -16.71 -16.48 15.02
N GLY A 13 -16.33 -15.30 14.50
CA GLY A 13 -16.13 -14.08 15.30
C GLY A 13 -14.80 -14.06 16.06
N LYS A 14 -13.89 -15.00 15.74
CA LYS A 14 -12.51 -15.04 16.23
C LYS A 14 -11.56 -14.84 15.07
N ARG A 15 -10.53 -14.04 15.28
CA ARG A 15 -9.46 -13.84 14.31
C ARG A 15 -8.34 -14.86 14.53
N GLU A 16 -7.81 -15.39 13.44
CA GLU A 16 -6.78 -16.43 13.43
C GLU A 16 -5.72 -16.13 12.36
N ASN A 17 -4.48 -16.55 12.61
CA ASN A 17 -3.41 -16.42 11.62
C ASN A 17 -3.55 -17.50 10.54
N GLN A 18 -3.72 -17.06 9.29
CA GLN A 18 -3.78 -17.89 8.11
C GLN A 18 -2.53 -17.69 7.26
N ARG A 19 -1.83 -18.79 6.96
CA ARG A 19 -0.59 -18.77 6.19
C ARG A 19 -0.87 -19.08 4.72
N PHE A 20 -0.47 -18.17 3.84
CA PHE A 20 -0.53 -18.33 2.39
C PHE A 20 0.87 -18.42 1.81
N THR A 21 1.05 -19.28 0.82
CA THR A 21 2.38 -19.56 0.25
C THR A 21 2.35 -19.58 -1.27
N LYS A 22 3.45 -19.13 -1.87
CA LYS A 22 3.71 -19.26 -3.31
C LYS A 22 5.12 -19.78 -3.49
N SER A 23 5.24 -21.00 -4.01
CA SER A 23 6.53 -21.70 -4.13
C SER A 23 7.49 -20.97 -5.07
N ASP A 24 6.99 -20.57 -6.24
CA ASP A 24 7.78 -20.02 -7.33
C ASP A 24 7.38 -18.57 -7.64
N VAL A 25 8.37 -17.72 -7.89
CA VAL A 25 8.17 -16.37 -8.45
C VAL A 25 8.52 -16.44 -9.93
N PHE A 26 7.55 -16.10 -10.78
CA PHE A 26 7.70 -16.14 -12.23
C PHE A 26 8.00 -14.74 -12.80
N LEU A 27 8.56 -14.68 -14.01
CA LEU A 27 8.77 -13.41 -14.74
C LEU A 27 7.49 -12.57 -14.83
N ARG A 28 6.32 -13.20 -14.99
CA ARG A 28 5.02 -12.48 -15.01
C ARG A 28 4.74 -11.74 -13.70
N ASP A 29 5.19 -12.28 -12.56
CA ASP A 29 4.98 -11.65 -11.25
C ASP A 29 5.87 -10.40 -11.13
N GLN A 30 7.10 -10.47 -11.66
CA GLN A 30 8.02 -9.31 -11.75
C GLN A 30 7.49 -8.22 -12.68
N VAL A 31 7.02 -8.59 -13.88
CA VAL A 31 6.39 -7.66 -14.82
C VAL A 31 5.19 -6.99 -14.16
N THR A 32 4.36 -7.77 -13.45
CA THR A 32 3.20 -7.24 -12.71
C THR A 32 3.64 -6.19 -11.69
N VAL A 33 4.68 -6.45 -10.89
CA VAL A 33 5.24 -5.46 -9.94
C VAL A 33 5.69 -4.20 -10.68
N LEU A 34 6.51 -4.33 -11.72
CA LEU A 34 7.11 -3.18 -12.42
C LEU A 34 6.08 -2.30 -13.12
N GLU A 35 5.09 -2.89 -13.80
CA GLU A 35 4.03 -2.14 -14.49
C GLU A 35 3.19 -1.30 -13.52
N ASN A 36 2.89 -1.86 -12.34
CA ASN A 36 2.08 -1.18 -11.34
C ASN A 36 2.91 -0.19 -10.50
N TYR A 37 4.23 -0.38 -10.41
CA TYR A 37 5.12 0.55 -9.70
C TYR A 37 5.05 1.96 -10.30
N VAL A 38 4.91 2.06 -11.62
CA VAL A 38 4.75 3.35 -12.32
C VAL A 38 3.48 4.07 -11.87
N GLU A 39 2.36 3.34 -11.72
CA GLU A 39 1.10 3.91 -11.26
C GLU A 39 1.16 4.30 -9.76
N ILE A 40 1.79 3.45 -8.93
CA ILE A 40 2.05 3.73 -7.51
C ILE A 40 2.90 5.01 -7.37
N GLU A 41 3.99 5.15 -8.13
CA GLU A 41 4.83 6.34 -8.09
C GLU A 41 4.08 7.60 -8.50
N LYS A 42 3.25 7.52 -9.55
CA LYS A 42 2.43 8.65 -10.00
C LYS A 42 1.48 9.12 -8.91
N LEU A 43 0.73 8.20 -8.31
CA LEU A 43 -0.19 8.50 -7.20
C LEU A 43 0.55 9.02 -5.97
N THR A 44 1.75 8.51 -5.69
CA THR A 44 2.60 8.98 -4.58
C THR A 44 3.05 10.43 -4.79
N LYS A 45 3.41 10.83 -6.01
CA LYS A 45 3.76 12.22 -6.34
C LYS A 45 2.57 13.16 -6.22
N GLU A 46 1.39 12.71 -6.65
CA GLU A 46 0.14 13.47 -6.49
C GLU A 46 -0.19 13.67 -5.00
N PHE A 47 -0.07 12.62 -4.19
CA PHE A 47 -0.21 12.68 -2.73
C PHE A 47 0.74 13.69 -2.08
N GLN A 48 2.04 13.62 -2.40
CA GLN A 48 3.04 14.55 -1.87
C GLN A 48 2.77 16.01 -2.25
N THR A 49 2.21 16.24 -3.45
CA THR A 49 1.84 17.59 -3.90
C THR A 49 0.73 18.17 -3.03
N HIS A 50 -0.31 17.37 -2.74
CA HIS A 50 -1.41 17.81 -1.86
C HIS A 50 -0.94 18.03 -0.42
N GLN A 51 -0.04 17.20 0.10
CA GLN A 51 0.54 17.38 1.41
C GLN A 51 1.30 18.71 1.53
N ARG A 52 2.10 19.08 0.52
CA ARG A 52 2.79 20.38 0.49
C ARG A 52 1.84 21.57 0.47
N VAL A 53 0.68 21.45 -0.22
CA VAL A 53 -0.34 22.51 -0.21
C VAL A 53 -0.88 22.72 1.21
N ILE A 54 -1.17 21.63 1.94
CA ILE A 54 -1.63 21.69 3.34
C ILE A 54 -0.57 22.36 4.21
N GLU A 55 0.69 21.92 4.11
CA GLU A 55 1.81 22.46 4.90
C GLU A 55 2.04 23.95 4.61
N SER A 56 2.01 24.36 3.34
CA SER A 56 2.15 25.76 2.92
C SER A 56 1.04 26.64 3.49
N LYS A 57 -0.20 26.17 3.45
CA LYS A 57 -1.35 26.93 3.95
C LYS A 57 -1.31 27.08 5.46
N LEU A 58 -0.98 26.01 6.19
CA LEU A 58 -0.81 26.09 7.65
C LEU A 58 0.30 27.06 8.09
N ALA A 59 1.28 27.32 7.22
CA ALA A 59 2.36 28.28 7.48
C ALA A 59 2.01 29.74 7.11
N GLU A 60 0.94 29.99 6.34
CA GLU A 60 0.50 31.34 5.99
C GLU A 60 -0.29 31.98 7.15
N GLU A 61 0.39 32.79 7.97
CA GLU A 61 -0.29 33.69 8.90
C GLU A 61 -1.04 34.80 8.12
N GLY A 62 -2.38 34.76 8.11
CA GLY A 62 -3.19 35.92 7.69
C GLY A 62 -4.22 35.71 6.57
N ALA A 63 -4.48 34.48 6.12
CA ALA A 63 -5.63 34.21 5.26
C ALA A 63 -6.94 34.21 6.09
N GLY A 64 -8.02 34.77 5.55
CA GLY A 64 -9.32 34.76 6.22
C GLY A 64 -9.74 33.34 6.58
N GLU A 65 -10.05 33.11 7.87
CA GLU A 65 -10.19 31.77 8.47
C GLU A 65 -11.12 30.84 7.65
N GLY A 66 -12.19 31.36 7.04
CA GLY A 66 -13.18 30.55 6.31
C GLY A 66 -12.68 29.93 4.99
N GLU A 67 -12.05 30.72 4.11
CA GLU A 67 -11.58 30.26 2.78
C GLU A 67 -10.37 29.32 2.92
N MET A 68 -9.51 29.62 3.90
CA MET A 68 -8.37 28.77 4.28
C MET A 68 -8.82 27.40 4.81
N ILE A 69 -9.87 27.34 5.63
CA ILE A 69 -10.41 26.08 6.17
C ILE A 69 -10.99 25.20 5.05
N GLU A 70 -11.74 25.77 4.09
CA GLU A 70 -12.35 25.01 2.99
C GLU A 70 -11.28 24.39 2.07
N GLU A 71 -10.24 25.15 1.71
CA GLU A 71 -9.12 24.65 0.91
C GLU A 71 -8.35 23.52 1.62
N ILE A 72 -8.09 23.67 2.92
CA ILE A 72 -7.43 22.64 3.74
C ILE A 72 -8.30 21.38 3.81
N GLN A 73 -9.60 21.51 4.05
CA GLN A 73 -10.52 20.37 4.09
C GLN A 73 -10.56 19.62 2.76
N ASN A 74 -10.56 20.34 1.64
CA ASN A 74 -10.50 19.75 0.30
C ASN A 74 -9.17 19.01 0.07
N ALA A 75 -8.04 19.62 0.44
CA ALA A 75 -6.73 18.99 0.33
C ALA A 75 -6.59 17.74 1.21
N VAL A 76 -7.11 17.76 2.44
CA VAL A 76 -7.15 16.60 3.34
C VAL A 76 -8.01 15.48 2.75
N SER A 77 -9.19 15.82 2.23
CA SER A 77 -10.09 14.85 1.59
C SER A 77 -9.44 14.16 0.40
N LYS A 78 -8.81 14.93 -0.50
CA LYS A 78 -8.06 14.37 -1.64
C LYS A 78 -6.89 13.49 -1.18
N THR A 79 -6.15 13.92 -0.17
CA THR A 79 -5.05 13.15 0.41
C THR A 79 -5.52 11.78 0.91
N TYR A 80 -6.67 11.73 1.58
CA TYR A 80 -7.30 10.48 2.03
C TYR A 80 -7.72 9.60 0.84
N GLU A 81 -8.34 10.17 -0.19
CA GLU A 81 -8.72 9.43 -1.40
C GLU A 81 -7.50 8.81 -2.11
N PHE A 82 -6.40 9.55 -2.24
CA PHE A 82 -5.17 9.03 -2.84
C PHE A 82 -4.58 7.90 -2.02
N ARG A 83 -4.56 8.03 -0.69
CA ARG A 83 -4.11 6.96 0.20
C ARG A 83 -4.93 5.70 0.03
N LEU A 84 -6.26 5.80 -0.04
CA LEU A 84 -7.14 4.65 -0.27
C LEU A 84 -6.92 4.00 -1.64
N LYS A 85 -6.67 4.80 -2.69
CA LYS A 85 -6.35 4.30 -4.03
C LYS A 85 -5.02 3.53 -4.04
N LEU A 86 -3.99 4.08 -3.42
CA LEU A 86 -2.69 3.41 -3.23
C LEU A 86 -2.89 2.08 -2.49
N ILE A 87 -3.64 2.10 -1.38
CA ILE A 87 -3.88 0.90 -0.57
C ILE A 87 -4.51 -0.23 -1.42
N LYS A 88 -5.54 0.11 -2.20
CA LYS A 88 -6.20 -0.85 -3.07
C LYS A 88 -5.30 -1.35 -4.20
N LEU A 89 -4.43 -0.50 -4.73
CA LEU A 89 -3.54 -0.85 -5.82
C LEU A 89 -2.50 -1.88 -5.39
N HIS A 90 -1.81 -1.67 -4.26
CA HIS A 90 -0.88 -2.70 -3.80
C HIS A 90 -1.61 -3.98 -3.42
N ALA A 91 -2.77 -3.89 -2.75
CA ALA A 91 -3.53 -5.07 -2.36
C ALA A 91 -3.93 -5.94 -3.55
N LYS A 92 -4.45 -5.35 -4.64
CA LYS A 92 -4.73 -6.05 -5.91
C LYS A 92 -3.50 -6.70 -6.52
N LEU A 93 -2.35 -6.05 -6.40
CA LEU A 93 -1.11 -6.59 -6.93
C LEU A 93 -0.62 -7.79 -6.11
N ILE A 94 -0.68 -7.70 -4.78
CA ILE A 94 -0.32 -8.79 -3.87
C ILE A 94 -1.26 -9.99 -4.07
N GLU A 95 -2.57 -9.74 -4.19
CA GLU A 95 -3.58 -10.74 -4.54
C GLU A 95 -3.21 -11.50 -5.83
N LYS A 96 -2.85 -10.78 -6.90
CA LYS A 96 -2.41 -11.38 -8.18
C LYS A 96 -1.12 -12.18 -8.02
N ILE A 97 -0.13 -11.67 -7.29
CA ILE A 97 1.12 -12.38 -7.02
C ILE A 97 0.82 -13.71 -6.33
N PHE A 98 -0.07 -13.74 -5.33
CA PHE A 98 -0.46 -14.96 -4.63
C PHE A 98 -1.49 -15.82 -5.39
N ASN A 99 -1.77 -15.50 -6.67
CA ASN A 99 -2.74 -16.20 -7.52
C ASN A 99 -4.14 -16.29 -6.88
N HIS A 100 -4.64 -15.20 -6.29
CA HIS A 100 -5.99 -15.11 -5.73
C HIS A 100 -6.27 -16.10 -4.57
N GLN A 101 -5.25 -16.46 -3.79
CA GLN A 101 -5.43 -17.29 -2.58
C GLN A 101 -6.23 -16.58 -1.46
N PHE A 102 -6.31 -15.25 -1.52
CA PHE A 102 -7.09 -14.37 -0.67
C PHE A 102 -7.60 -13.22 -1.54
N SER A 103 -8.63 -12.52 -1.08
CA SER A 103 -9.18 -11.31 -1.70
C SER A 103 -8.39 -10.05 -1.31
N VAL A 104 -8.64 -8.96 -2.05
CA VAL A 104 -8.09 -7.63 -1.75
C VAL A 104 -8.48 -7.18 -0.35
N GLU A 105 -9.74 -7.40 0.02
CA GLU A 105 -10.31 -7.03 1.32
C GLU A 105 -9.70 -7.84 2.45
N GLU A 106 -9.55 -9.16 2.27
CA GLU A 106 -8.86 -10.02 3.24
C GLU A 106 -7.40 -9.61 3.42
N PHE A 107 -6.68 -9.26 2.36
CA PHE A 107 -5.31 -8.76 2.50
C PHE A 107 -5.25 -7.47 3.32
N ILE A 108 -6.11 -6.49 3.01
CA ILE A 108 -6.13 -5.20 3.72
C ILE A 108 -6.50 -5.40 5.20
N ASP A 109 -7.53 -6.21 5.48
CA ASP A 109 -7.96 -6.51 6.86
C ASP A 109 -6.91 -7.33 7.62
N GLY A 110 -6.30 -8.32 6.97
CA GLY A 110 -5.39 -9.27 7.58
C GLY A 110 -4.01 -8.71 7.93
N VAL A 111 -3.53 -7.71 7.19
CA VAL A 111 -2.24 -7.05 7.47
C VAL A 111 -2.39 -5.89 8.45
N GLY A 112 -3.53 -5.17 8.43
CA GLY A 112 -3.78 -4.09 9.38
C GLY A 112 -2.76 -2.94 9.27
N VAL A 113 -2.07 -2.64 10.38
CA VAL A 113 -1.17 -1.47 10.47
C VAL A 113 0.18 -1.68 9.78
N ASP A 114 0.61 -2.94 9.60
CA ASP A 114 1.91 -3.31 9.02
C ASP A 114 1.89 -3.33 7.48
N TYR A 115 0.85 -2.75 6.89
CA TYR A 115 0.53 -2.79 5.46
C TYR A 115 1.72 -2.46 4.55
N GLN A 116 2.38 -1.33 4.84
CA GLN A 116 3.45 -0.82 4.00
C GLN A 116 4.67 -1.75 4.03
N GLU A 117 5.09 -2.18 5.21
CA GLU A 117 6.24 -3.06 5.40
C GLU A 117 6.02 -4.42 4.71
N VAL A 118 4.81 -4.99 4.81
CA VAL A 118 4.47 -6.25 4.14
C VAL A 118 4.51 -6.10 2.62
N CYS A 119 3.95 -5.03 2.06
CA CYS A 119 4.02 -4.77 0.62
C CYS A 119 5.47 -4.65 0.13
N GLU A 120 6.28 -3.83 0.80
CA GLU A 120 7.69 -3.61 0.45
C GLU A 120 8.50 -4.92 0.51
N SER A 121 8.32 -5.70 1.58
CA SER A 121 8.98 -7.00 1.76
C SER A 121 8.65 -7.97 0.62
N ILE A 122 7.38 -8.02 0.19
CA ILE A 122 6.97 -8.88 -0.93
C ILE A 122 7.57 -8.39 -2.25
N TYR A 123 7.59 -7.08 -2.49
CA TYR A 123 8.15 -6.51 -3.73
C TYR A 123 9.63 -6.79 -3.87
N MET A 124 10.39 -6.59 -2.79
CA MET A 124 11.82 -6.90 -2.76
C MET A 124 12.07 -8.37 -3.11
N LYS A 125 11.31 -9.29 -2.49
CA LYS A 125 11.43 -10.73 -2.78
C LYS A 125 11.03 -11.06 -4.22
N VAL A 126 9.98 -10.45 -4.77
CA VAL A 126 9.53 -10.71 -6.16
C VAL A 126 10.54 -10.21 -7.18
N LEU A 127 11.03 -8.99 -7.00
CA LEU A 127 11.99 -8.35 -7.90
C LEU A 127 13.41 -8.93 -7.81
N GLY A 128 13.63 -9.94 -6.97
CA GLY A 128 14.94 -10.53 -6.77
C GLY A 128 15.91 -9.63 -5.99
N GLY A 129 15.37 -8.61 -5.30
CA GLY A 129 16.11 -7.82 -4.34
C GLY A 129 16.51 -8.71 -3.18
N GLN A 130 17.74 -9.21 -3.22
CA GLN A 130 18.37 -9.82 -2.07
C GLN A 130 18.52 -8.73 -1.00
N SER A 131 17.68 -8.77 0.04
CA SER A 131 18.05 -8.28 1.37
C SER A 131 19.06 -9.26 2.02
N GLU A 132 20.03 -9.70 1.23
CA GLU A 132 21.23 -10.33 1.73
C GLU A 132 22.33 -9.37 1.33
N ASP A 133 22.57 -8.38 2.20
CA ASP A 133 23.93 -7.97 2.42
C ASP A 133 24.73 -9.25 2.68
N GLU A 134 25.39 -9.62 1.60
CA GLU A 134 26.57 -10.42 1.44
C GLU A 134 27.16 -11.07 2.70
N LYS A 135 27.17 -12.40 2.64
CA LYS A 135 28.36 -13.25 2.79
C LYS A 135 29.14 -13.19 4.12
N LYS A 136 29.02 -14.33 4.81
CA LYS A 136 30.10 -15.09 5.48
C LYS A 136 30.67 -14.57 6.79
#